data_AF-A0A3N1PBW7-F1
#
_entry.id   AF-A0A3N1PBW7-F1
#
_cell.length_a   1.000
_cell.length_b   1.000
_cell.length_c   1.000
_cell.angle_alpha   90.00
_cell.angle_beta   90.00
_cell.angle_gamma   90.00
#
_symmetry.space_group_name_H-M   'P 1'
#
loop_
_entity.id
_entity.type
_entity.pdbx_description
1 polymer ?
#
loop_
_entity_poly.entity_id
_entity_poly.type
_entity_poly.pdbx_seq_one_letter_code
_entity_poly.pdbx_strand_id
1 'polypeptide(L)'
;MCGRSMWRWPVPPTVWEEEIWSCLWCHAATHVGGEWFEISQPPYLPLRMRWEKAVADGLAPGVSHAFGIFDKTLCGIQDAGMSPSDYSWLPEREDACGACREAASLIDSRWPRAMRSEDARVSVARRL
;
A
#
# COMPACT_ATOMS: atom_id res chain seq x y z
N MET A 1 5.44 -0.77 -12.74
CA MET A 1 4.92 -1.82 -11.82
C MET A 1 5.41 -3.21 -12.25
N CYS A 2 5.24 -4.26 -11.42
CA CYS A 2 5.79 -5.61 -11.70
C CYS A 2 5.14 -6.39 -12.85
N GLY A 3 4.23 -5.78 -13.62
CA GLY A 3 3.59 -6.38 -14.81
C GLY A 3 2.48 -7.40 -14.51
N ARG A 4 2.15 -7.65 -13.24
CA ARG A 4 1.05 -8.52 -12.84
C ARG A 4 -0.28 -7.79 -12.81
N SER A 5 -1.37 -8.55 -12.93
CA SER A 5 -2.74 -8.06 -12.82
C SER A 5 -2.96 -7.29 -11.51
N MET A 6 -3.74 -6.23 -11.63
CA MET A 6 -4.14 -5.39 -10.51
C MET A 6 -5.61 -5.64 -10.15
N TRP A 7 -5.93 -5.38 -8.90
CA TRP A 7 -7.27 -5.53 -8.35
C TRP A 7 -7.82 -4.18 -7.95
N ARG A 8 -9.06 -3.90 -8.35
CA ARG A 8 -9.76 -2.68 -7.95
C ARG A 8 -10.26 -2.84 -6.52
N TRP A 9 -10.06 -1.80 -5.72
CA TRP A 9 -10.58 -1.73 -4.37
C TRP A 9 -12.10 -1.57 -4.41
N PRO A 10 -12.85 -2.25 -3.52
CA PRO A 10 -14.31 -2.13 -3.46
C PRO A 10 -14.74 -0.89 -2.64
N VAL A 11 -14.12 0.26 -2.89
CA VAL A 11 -14.41 1.52 -2.19
C VAL A 11 -15.20 2.48 -3.08
N PRO A 12 -16.14 3.28 -2.52
CA PRO A 12 -16.82 4.31 -3.27
C PRO A 12 -15.84 5.35 -3.82
N PRO A 13 -16.14 5.99 -4.96
CA PRO A 13 -15.34 7.09 -5.48
C PRO A 13 -15.35 8.28 -4.52
N THR A 14 -14.23 8.97 -4.44
CA THR A 14 -14.06 10.23 -3.70
C THR A 14 -13.89 11.40 -4.68
N VAL A 15 -13.82 12.63 -4.16
CA VAL A 15 -13.54 13.84 -4.96
C VAL A 15 -12.16 13.78 -5.64
N TRP A 16 -11.23 13.02 -5.07
CA TRP A 16 -9.84 12.96 -5.53
C TRP A 16 -9.54 11.70 -6.36
N GLU A 17 -10.28 10.61 -6.12
CA GLU A 17 -9.98 9.28 -6.65
C GLU A 17 -11.28 8.56 -6.97
N GLU A 18 -11.50 8.24 -8.24
CA GLU A 18 -12.64 7.44 -8.69
C GLU A 18 -12.38 5.95 -8.43
N GLU A 19 -11.15 5.49 -8.66
CA GLU A 19 -10.76 4.10 -8.47
C GLU A 19 -9.35 4.00 -7.88
N ILE A 20 -9.17 3.06 -6.97
CA ILE A 20 -7.86 2.63 -6.47
C ILE A 20 -7.65 1.20 -6.94
N TRP A 21 -6.53 0.97 -7.61
CA TRP A 21 -6.10 -0.35 -8.04
C TRP A 21 -4.83 -0.73 -7.31
N SER A 22 -4.67 -1.99 -6.93
CA SER A 22 -3.43 -2.48 -6.33
C SER A 22 -3.02 -3.84 -6.85
N CYS A 23 -1.73 -4.02 -7.04
CA CYS A 23 -1.15 -5.34 -7.29
C CYS A 23 -0.96 -6.07 -5.96
N LEU A 24 -1.66 -7.17 -5.73
CA LEU A 24 -1.51 -7.97 -4.49
C LEU A 24 -0.12 -8.61 -4.34
N TRP A 25 0.67 -8.65 -5.41
CA TRP A 25 2.02 -9.21 -5.37
C TRP A 25 3.08 -8.20 -4.93
N CYS A 26 3.12 -7.02 -5.53
CA CYS A 26 4.12 -6.01 -5.21
C CYS A 26 3.57 -4.81 -4.41
N HIS A 27 2.26 -4.78 -4.13
CA HIS A 27 1.56 -3.66 -3.47
C HIS A 27 1.87 -2.30 -4.11
N ALA A 28 2.03 -2.28 -5.44
CA ALA A 28 1.99 -1.02 -6.18
C ALA A 28 0.53 -0.62 -6.37
N ALA A 29 0.24 0.66 -6.16
CA ALA A 29 -1.07 1.23 -6.37
C ALA A 29 -1.13 2.02 -7.68
N THR A 30 -2.32 2.14 -8.25
CA THR A 30 -2.64 3.05 -9.34
C THR A 30 -3.96 3.70 -8.99
N HIS A 31 -3.96 5.02 -9.00
CA HIS A 31 -5.11 5.84 -8.61
C HIS A 31 -5.65 6.45 -9.90
N VAL A 32 -6.94 6.27 -10.14
CA VAL A 32 -7.64 6.81 -11.30
C VAL A 32 -8.60 7.86 -10.79
N GLY A 33 -8.53 9.07 -11.33
CA GLY A 33 -9.42 10.17 -10.94
C GLY A 33 -8.67 11.48 -10.73
N GLY A 34 -9.30 12.39 -10.00
CA GLY A 34 -8.83 13.77 -9.79
C GLY A 34 -9.39 14.74 -10.82
N GLU A 35 -9.16 16.04 -10.60
CA GLU A 35 -9.72 17.16 -11.40
C GLU A 35 -9.48 17.03 -12.92
N TRP A 36 -8.46 16.26 -13.33
CA TRP A 36 -8.02 16.10 -14.72
C TRP A 36 -8.16 14.67 -15.27
N PHE A 37 -8.88 13.78 -14.59
CA PHE A 37 -9.03 12.37 -14.98
C PHE A 37 -7.67 11.70 -15.26
N GLU A 38 -6.76 11.78 -14.30
CA GLU A 38 -5.42 11.22 -14.42
C GLU A 38 -5.39 9.77 -13.97
N ILE A 39 -4.59 8.97 -14.67
CA ILE A 39 -4.07 7.72 -14.13
C ILE A 39 -2.74 8.07 -13.48
N SER A 40 -2.69 8.03 -12.16
CA SER A 40 -1.48 8.32 -11.39
C SER A 40 -0.92 7.06 -10.73
N GLN A 41 0.39 6.87 -10.91
CA GLN A 41 1.16 5.84 -10.23
C GLN A 41 2.06 6.53 -9.20
N PRO A 42 1.79 6.37 -7.90
CA PRO A 42 2.64 6.93 -6.86
C PRO A 42 4.10 6.47 -7.05
N PRO A 43 5.07 7.35 -6.74
CA PRO A 43 6.48 6.96 -6.80
C PRO A 43 6.74 5.82 -5.83
N TYR A 44 7.86 5.12 -6.05
CA TYR A 44 8.36 4.18 -5.05
C TYR A 44 8.62 4.89 -3.72
N LEU A 45 8.08 4.33 -2.64
CA LEU A 45 8.36 4.76 -1.28
C LEU A 45 9.30 3.77 -0.60
N PRO A 46 10.34 4.23 0.13
CA PRO A 46 11.17 3.38 0.97
C PRO A 46 10.33 2.62 2.00
N LEU A 47 10.81 1.47 2.45
CA LEU A 47 10.07 0.53 3.32
C LEU A 47 9.48 1.18 4.59
N ARG A 48 10.18 2.16 5.19
CA ARG A 48 9.73 2.92 6.38
C ARG A 48 8.60 3.93 6.13
N MET A 49 8.37 4.30 4.88
CA MET A 49 7.39 5.32 4.47
C MET A 49 6.19 4.69 3.75
N ARG A 50 6.21 3.38 3.58
CA ARG A 50 5.32 2.70 2.63
C ARG A 50 4.05 2.14 3.26
N TRP A 51 4.06 1.97 4.58
CA TRP A 51 2.98 1.30 5.30
C TRP A 51 2.58 2.13 6.49
N GLU A 52 1.28 2.25 6.67
CA GLU A 52 0.66 2.72 7.89
C GLU A 52 0.65 1.62 8.95
N LYS A 53 0.59 1.99 10.22
CA LYS A 53 0.32 1.05 11.30
C LYS A 53 -1.13 0.59 11.23
N ALA A 54 -1.36 -0.72 11.35
CA ALA A 54 -2.71 -1.28 11.44
C ALA A 54 -3.33 -1.02 12.82
N VAL A 55 -4.63 -0.71 12.82
CA VAL A 55 -5.43 -0.51 14.04
C VAL A 55 -6.65 -1.41 13.96
N ALA A 56 -6.81 -2.29 14.94
CA ALA A 56 -8.00 -3.11 15.17
C ALA A 56 -7.98 -3.68 16.59
N ASP A 57 -9.15 -4.00 17.14
CA ASP A 57 -9.28 -4.59 18.48
C ASP A 57 -8.67 -6.00 18.56
N GLY A 58 -8.68 -6.75 17.45
CA GLY A 58 -8.10 -8.09 17.37
C GLY A 58 -6.57 -8.16 17.31
N LEU A 59 -5.85 -7.03 17.33
CA LEU A 59 -4.39 -7.01 17.29
C LEU A 59 -3.78 -7.13 18.69
N ALA A 60 -2.72 -7.92 18.81
CA ALA A 60 -2.02 -8.10 20.08
C ALA A 60 -1.44 -6.76 20.59
N PRO A 61 -1.66 -6.40 21.86
CA PRO A 61 -1.09 -5.19 22.42
C PRO A 61 0.44 -5.30 22.48
N GLY A 62 1.13 -4.17 22.27
CA GLY A 62 2.60 -4.11 22.31
C GLY A 62 3.30 -4.64 21.06
N VAL A 63 2.56 -5.11 20.05
CA VAL A 63 3.11 -5.46 18.73
C VAL A 63 2.48 -4.57 17.67
N SER A 64 3.33 -3.89 16.91
CA SER A 64 2.94 -3.01 15.81
C SER A 64 2.91 -3.79 14.50
N HIS A 65 1.76 -3.84 13.85
CA HIS A 65 1.57 -4.49 12.56
C HIS A 65 1.49 -3.46 11.43
N ALA A 66 2.03 -3.80 10.26
CA ALA A 66 1.85 -3.01 9.04
C ALA A 66 0.46 -3.28 8.46
N PHE A 67 -0.28 -2.23 8.16
CA PHE A 67 -1.52 -2.33 7.40
C PHE A 67 -1.21 -2.72 5.96
N GLY A 68 -1.97 -3.68 5.43
CA GLY A 68 -1.84 -4.22 4.08
C GLY A 68 -2.99 -3.76 3.19
N ILE A 69 -3.62 -4.71 2.50
CA ILE A 69 -4.77 -4.45 1.62
C ILE A 69 -5.93 -5.33 2.10
N PHE A 70 -7.17 -4.82 2.01
CA PHE A 70 -8.41 -5.52 2.41
C PHE A 70 -8.49 -5.86 3.90
N ASP A 71 -8.29 -4.85 4.76
CA ASP A 71 -8.44 -4.97 6.21
C ASP A 71 -7.55 -6.08 6.81
N LYS A 72 -6.39 -6.28 6.16
CA LYS A 72 -5.39 -7.27 6.53
C LYS A 72 -4.08 -6.62 6.86
N THR A 73 -3.40 -7.14 7.87
CA THR A 73 -1.98 -6.84 8.07
C THR A 73 -1.12 -7.54 7.02
N LEU A 74 0.13 -7.11 6.85
CA LEU A 74 1.08 -7.81 5.98
C LEU A 74 1.38 -9.25 6.40
N CYS A 75 1.24 -9.57 7.70
CA CYS A 75 1.41 -10.93 8.19
C CYS A 75 0.13 -11.78 8.07
N GLY A 76 -0.96 -11.24 7.49
CA GLY A 76 -2.15 -11.99 7.13
C GLY A 76 -3.26 -12.02 8.19
N ILE A 77 -3.12 -11.27 9.29
CA ILE A 77 -4.22 -11.10 10.26
C ILE A 77 -5.30 -10.26 9.60
N GLN A 78 -6.54 -10.74 9.63
CA GLN A 78 -7.71 -10.02 9.13
C GLN A 78 -8.66 -9.74 10.28
N ASP A 79 -9.19 -8.53 10.37
CA ASP A 79 -10.19 -8.15 11.37
C ASP A 79 -11.23 -7.22 10.73
N ALA A 80 -12.50 -7.44 11.03
CA ALA A 80 -13.60 -6.67 10.48
C ALA A 80 -13.66 -5.30 11.17
N GLY A 81 -13.06 -4.29 10.54
CA GLY A 81 -12.88 -2.96 11.13
C GLY A 81 -11.42 -2.52 11.19
N MET A 82 -10.49 -3.35 10.71
CA MET A 82 -9.09 -2.96 10.61
C MET A 82 -8.90 -1.78 9.66
N SER A 83 -8.21 -0.76 10.13
CA SER A 83 -7.90 0.44 9.36
C SER A 83 -6.41 0.78 9.41
N PRO A 84 -5.91 1.54 8.41
CA PRO A 84 -4.63 2.21 8.54
C PRO A 84 -4.74 3.36 9.56
N SER A 85 -3.71 3.55 10.39
CA SER A 85 -3.59 4.72 11.27
C SER A 85 -2.97 5.92 10.56
N ASP A 86 -3.09 7.10 11.15
CA ASP A 86 -2.36 8.31 10.71
C ASP A 86 -0.83 8.25 10.88
N TYR A 87 -0.31 7.19 11.52
CA TYR A 87 1.11 7.00 11.76
C TYR A 87 1.69 5.91 10.85
N SER A 88 2.90 6.16 10.34
CA SER A 88 3.67 5.16 9.61
C SER A 88 4.06 3.98 10.51
N TRP A 89 3.98 2.79 9.97
CA TRP A 89 4.58 1.60 10.55
C TRP A 89 6.07 1.57 10.25
N LEU A 90 6.88 1.53 11.31
CA LEU A 90 8.34 1.59 11.21
C LEU A 90 8.95 0.20 11.43
N PRO A 91 9.48 -0.45 10.38
CA PRO A 91 9.98 -1.82 10.44
C PRO A 91 11.16 -1.98 11.41
N GLU A 92 11.97 -0.96 11.62
CA GLU A 92 13.15 -0.96 12.49
C GLU A 92 12.83 -0.91 13.99
N ARG A 93 11.59 -0.58 14.38
CA ARG A 93 11.22 -0.50 15.79
C ARG A 93 11.19 -1.90 16.43
N GLU A 94 11.49 -1.93 17.72
CA GLU A 94 11.50 -3.15 18.53
C GLU A 94 10.11 -3.79 18.60
N ASP A 95 9.06 -2.98 18.67
CA ASP A 95 7.66 -3.45 18.70
C ASP A 95 7.14 -3.88 17.33
N ALA A 96 7.90 -3.73 16.25
CA ALA A 96 7.45 -4.09 14.91
C ALA A 96 7.35 -5.62 14.74
N CYS A 97 6.17 -6.10 14.30
CA CYS A 97 5.92 -7.50 14.02
C CYS A 97 6.96 -8.06 13.03
N GLY A 98 7.71 -9.10 13.44
CA GLY A 98 8.74 -9.73 12.60
C GLY A 98 8.20 -10.28 11.28
N ALA A 99 7.02 -10.92 11.29
CA ALA A 99 6.40 -11.42 10.07
C ALA A 99 5.99 -10.29 9.11
N CYS A 100 5.51 -9.14 9.62
CA CYS A 100 5.27 -7.95 8.80
C CYS A 100 6.57 -7.42 8.20
N ARG A 101 7.68 -7.43 8.95
CA ARG A 101 9.01 -7.01 8.47
C ARG A 101 9.49 -7.87 7.31
N GLU A 102 9.42 -9.19 7.45
CA GLU A 102 9.79 -10.13 6.39
C GLU A 102 8.91 -9.95 5.15
N ALA A 103 7.59 -9.86 5.33
CA ALA A 103 6.66 -9.64 4.24
C ALA A 103 6.94 -8.31 3.52
N ALA A 104 7.17 -7.22 4.26
CA ALA A 104 7.50 -5.92 3.70
C ALA A 104 8.81 -5.97 2.89
N SER A 105 9.87 -6.63 3.40
CA SER A 105 11.13 -6.79 2.67
C SER A 105 10.97 -7.61 1.39
N LEU A 106 10.15 -8.66 1.43
CA LEU A 106 9.85 -9.47 0.26
C LEU A 106 9.01 -8.71 -0.77
N ILE A 107 8.05 -7.91 -0.32
CA ILE A 107 7.27 -7.03 -1.20
C ILE A 107 8.17 -5.98 -1.85
N ASP A 108 9.08 -5.39 -1.08
CA ASP A 108 10.07 -4.45 -1.58
C ASP A 108 10.92 -5.08 -2.68
N SER A 109 11.46 -6.28 -2.46
CA SER A 109 12.32 -6.96 -3.45
C SER A 109 11.62 -7.22 -4.79
N ARG A 110 10.27 -7.28 -4.82
CA ARG A 110 9.46 -7.44 -6.03
C ARG A 110 9.34 -6.15 -6.85
N TRP A 111 9.74 -5.00 -6.32
CA TRP A 111 9.75 -3.75 -7.08
C TRP A 111 10.89 -3.74 -8.10
N PRO A 112 10.58 -3.59 -9.41
CA PRO A 112 11.61 -3.47 -10.43
C PRO A 112 12.54 -2.31 -10.09
N ARG A 113 13.86 -2.52 -10.18
CA ARG A 113 14.86 -1.50 -9.83
C ARG A 113 14.65 -0.17 -10.56
N ALA A 114 14.28 -0.24 -11.85
CA ALA A 114 14.00 0.95 -12.66
C ALA A 114 12.81 1.78 -12.15
N MET A 115 11.90 1.19 -11.38
CA MET A 115 10.74 1.89 -10.80
C MET A 115 11.03 2.47 -9.42
N ARG A 116 12.25 2.30 -8.88
CA ARG A 116 12.64 2.81 -7.55
C ARG A 116 13.22 4.21 -7.56
N SER A 117 13.38 4.84 -8.73
CA SER A 117 13.82 6.23 -8.85
C SER A 117 12.68 7.19 -8.54
N GLU A 118 13.01 8.38 -8.03
CA GLU A 118 12.03 9.44 -7.76
C GLU A 118 11.32 9.89 -9.06
N ASP A 119 11.99 9.79 -10.21
CA ASP A 119 11.43 10.12 -11.53
C ASP A 119 10.48 9.06 -12.12
N ALA A 120 10.26 7.93 -11.42
CA ALA A 120 9.43 6.85 -11.95
C ALA A 120 7.91 7.11 -11.82
N ARG A 121 7.50 8.29 -11.34
CA ARG A 121 6.09 8.69 -11.32
C ARG A 121 5.57 8.79 -12.74
N VAL A 122 4.44 8.13 -12.99
CA VAL A 122 3.74 8.20 -14.28
C VAL A 122 2.35 8.77 -14.01
N SER A 123 2.08 9.96 -14.54
CA SER A 123 0.74 10.55 -14.66
C SER A 123 0.40 10.63 -16.15
N VAL A 124 -0.75 10.09 -16.55
CA VAL A 124 -1.24 10.19 -17.93
C VAL A 124 -2.70 10.63 -17.89
N ALA A 125 -3.05 11.64 -18.69
CA ALA A 125 -4.42 12.05 -18.89
C ALA A 125 -5.20 10.95 -19.61
N ARG A 126 -6.36 10.55 -19.09
CA ARG A 126 -7.22 9.56 -19.73
C ARG A 126 -7.73 10.14 -21.05
N ARG A 127 -7.39 9.51 -22.18
CA ARG A 127 -8.04 9.84 -23.46
C ARG A 127 -9.49 9.36 -23.40
N LEU A 128 -10.42 10.28 -23.58
CA LEU A 128 -11.86 10.02 -23.68
C LEU A 128 -12.19 9.19 -24.92
#